data_AF-A0A0P9D1S1-F1
#
_entry.id   AF-A0A0P9D1S1-F1
#
_cell.length_a   1.000
_cell.length_b   1.000
_cell.length_c   1.000
_cell.angle_alpha   90.00
_cell.angle_beta   90.00
_cell.angle_gamma   90.00
#
_symmetry.space_group_name_H-M   'P 1'
#
loop_
_entity.id
_entity.type
_entity.pdbx_description
1 polymer ?
#
loop_
_entity_poly.entity_id
_entity_poly.type
_entity_poly.pdbx_seq_one_letter_code
_entity_poly.pdbx_strand_id
1 'polypeptide(L)'
;METPMTAIENPSPALADLYAELERISDNTRTFGRLLSTDAKIAQTPKETIWSLNKAKLYHYIPVVPAAQRHRVPLLLVFAIMNRPYVLDLRPGHSFVEYMLKKGFDVYLLDWGIPGPEDRNLKFDDYALDYLPRVIRKLKSFTGSDEFSMLGWCLGALISTIYASVRGDDGLKNLILLTAPLDFSDKQAGGFIRWTSEKAFNADRIVDTMGNIPGEMIDYGAKALKPVENYVSNYVNLWDNIQNPKVVESWHAMNTWVREVIP
;
A
#
# COMPACT_ATOMS: atom_id res chain seq x y z
N MET A 1 30.77 61.15 30.24
CA MET A 1 29.66 60.63 31.05
C MET A 1 28.95 59.62 30.20
N GLU A 2 29.29 58.35 30.38
CA GLU A 2 28.69 57.22 29.67
C GLU A 2 27.26 57.02 30.19
N THR A 3 26.30 56.98 29.27
CA THR A 3 24.92 56.59 29.57
C THR A 3 24.91 55.09 29.86
N PRO A 4 24.41 54.60 31.00
CA PRO A 4 24.37 53.18 31.26
C PRO A 4 23.37 52.53 30.30
N MET A 5 23.84 51.55 29.55
CA MET A 5 23.00 50.63 28.79
C MET A 5 22.22 49.82 29.83
N THR A 6 20.94 50.17 30.05
CA THR A 6 20.03 49.42 30.91
C THR A 6 19.97 47.98 30.42
N ALA A 7 20.45 47.06 31.27
CA ALA A 7 20.29 45.64 31.09
C ALA A 7 18.81 45.34 30.84
N ILE A 8 18.52 44.68 29.72
CA ILE A 8 17.18 44.17 29.42
C ILE A 8 16.84 43.20 30.56
N GLU A 9 15.89 43.60 31.42
CA GLU A 9 15.37 42.76 32.48
C GLU A 9 14.96 41.40 31.90
N ASN A 10 15.32 40.31 32.60
CA ASN A 10 14.90 38.96 32.25
C ASN A 10 13.39 38.96 31.96
N PRO A 11 12.94 38.47 30.79
CA PRO A 11 11.53 38.49 30.44
C PRO A 11 10.72 37.83 31.55
N SER A 12 9.59 38.45 31.93
CA SER A 12 8.69 37.86 32.91
C SER A 12 8.37 36.40 32.53
N PRO A 13 8.17 35.47 33.48
CA PRO A 13 7.88 34.06 33.17
C PRO A 13 6.78 33.87 32.11
N ALA A 14 5.75 34.73 32.13
CA ALA A 14 4.67 34.74 31.15
C ALA A 14 5.13 35.06 29.71
N LEU A 15 6.12 35.94 29.54
CA LEU A 15 6.72 36.22 28.23
C LEU A 15 7.57 35.05 27.75
N ALA A 16 8.34 34.41 28.64
CA ALA A 16 9.13 33.24 28.30
C ALA A 16 8.24 32.06 27.86
N ASP A 17 7.13 31.81 28.56
CA ASP A 17 6.15 30.79 28.20
C ASP A 17 5.49 31.09 26.84
N LEU A 18 5.17 32.36 26.57
CA LEU A 18 4.64 32.79 25.27
C LEU A 18 5.64 32.55 24.14
N TYR A 19 6.92 32.90 24.33
CA TYR A 19 7.96 32.66 23.33
C TYR A 19 8.14 31.17 23.05
N ALA A 20 8.21 30.34 24.10
CA ALA A 20 8.32 28.89 23.97
C ALA A 20 7.13 28.30 23.20
N GLU A 21 5.91 28.78 23.46
CA GLU A 21 4.72 28.34 22.74
C GLU A 21 4.72 28.77 21.27
N LEU A 22 5.16 30.00 20.96
CA LEU A 22 5.30 30.47 19.58
C LEU A 22 6.36 29.68 18.80
N GLU A 23 7.50 29.37 19.43
CA GLU A 23 8.54 28.52 18.84
C GLU A 23 7.98 27.12 18.56
N ARG A 24 7.26 26.54 19.52
CA ARG A 24 6.60 25.23 19.38
C ARG A 24 5.62 25.21 18.21
N ILE A 25 4.78 26.22 18.07
CA ILE A 25 3.80 26.33 16.97
C ILE A 25 4.53 26.50 15.63
N SER A 26 5.59 27.29 15.58
CA SER A 26 6.42 27.49 14.37
C SER A 26 7.05 26.17 13.91
N ASP A 27 7.66 25.41 14.82
CA ASP A 27 8.29 24.13 14.50
C ASP A 27 7.27 23.05 14.12
N ASN A 28 6.12 23.01 14.79
CA ASN A 28 5.01 22.14 14.41
C ASN A 28 4.52 22.47 13.00
N THR A 29 4.34 23.75 12.67
CA THR A 29 3.91 24.19 11.34
C THR A 29 4.91 23.80 10.26
N ARG A 30 6.22 23.99 10.53
CA ARG A 30 7.29 23.58 9.61
C ARG A 30 7.28 22.07 9.39
N THR A 31 7.12 21.29 10.47
CA THR A 31 7.03 19.83 10.40
C THR A 31 5.81 19.40 9.60
N PHE A 32 4.65 19.98 9.86
CA PHE A 32 3.40 19.66 9.16
C PHE A 32 3.54 19.92 7.66
N GLY A 33 4.02 21.11 7.29
CA GLY A 33 4.28 21.48 5.89
C GLY A 33 5.24 20.52 5.20
N ARG A 34 6.33 20.11 5.88
CA ARG A 34 7.27 19.11 5.36
C ARG A 34 6.60 17.76 5.12
N LEU A 35 5.80 17.26 6.07
CA LEU A 35 5.13 15.96 5.95
C LEU A 35 4.12 15.92 4.79
N LEU A 36 3.44 17.04 4.54
CA LEU A 36 2.51 17.16 3.42
C LEU A 36 3.21 17.24 2.06
N SER A 37 4.44 17.78 2.01
CA SER A 37 5.17 18.06 0.76
C SER A 37 6.27 17.05 0.41
N THR A 38 6.55 16.09 1.29
CA THR A 38 7.62 15.09 1.08
C THR A 38 7.08 13.67 1.20
N ASP A 39 7.87 12.72 0.71
CA ASP A 39 7.59 11.29 0.82
C ASP A 39 8.50 10.61 1.84
N ALA A 40 7.97 9.60 2.51
CA ALA A 40 8.72 8.75 3.41
C ALA A 40 9.48 7.67 2.61
N LYS A 41 10.60 7.21 3.16
CA LYS A 41 11.28 6.01 2.65
C LYS A 41 10.52 4.77 3.07
N ILE A 42 9.81 4.17 2.12
CA ILE A 42 9.01 2.95 2.31
C ILE A 42 9.55 1.79 1.45
N ALA A 43 9.04 0.57 1.63
CA ALA A 43 9.42 -0.60 0.80
C ALA A 43 10.90 -1.00 0.91
N GLN A 44 11.50 -0.80 2.07
CA GLN A 44 12.95 -0.87 2.29
C GLN A 44 13.49 -2.29 2.54
N THR A 45 12.64 -3.31 2.65
CA THR A 45 13.13 -4.68 2.88
C THR A 45 13.91 -5.15 1.64
N PRO A 46 15.17 -5.61 1.81
CA PRO A 46 16.00 -6.00 0.67
C PRO A 46 15.33 -7.07 -0.19
N LYS A 47 15.35 -6.85 -1.51
CA LYS A 47 14.72 -7.73 -2.49
C LYS A 47 15.42 -7.65 -3.84
N GLU A 48 15.24 -8.69 -4.63
CA GLU A 48 15.68 -8.76 -6.01
C GLU A 48 14.49 -9.02 -6.94
N THR A 49 14.58 -8.54 -8.18
CA THR A 49 13.58 -8.87 -9.21
C THR A 49 13.99 -10.17 -9.87
N ILE A 50 13.19 -11.22 -9.72
CA ILE A 50 13.49 -12.52 -10.33
C ILE A 50 12.78 -12.72 -11.66
N TRP A 51 11.70 -11.98 -11.93
CA TRP A 51 10.96 -12.02 -13.19
C TRP A 51 10.24 -10.72 -13.48
N SER A 52 10.04 -10.47 -14.77
CA SER A 52 9.20 -9.38 -15.25
C SER A 52 8.53 -9.76 -16.56
N LEU A 53 7.35 -9.18 -16.78
CA LEU A 53 6.62 -9.20 -18.05
C LEU A 53 5.85 -7.89 -18.16
N ASN A 54 6.12 -7.10 -19.20
CA ASN A 54 5.61 -5.74 -19.31
C ASN A 54 5.99 -4.92 -18.05
N LYS A 55 5.01 -4.36 -17.33
CA LYS A 55 5.23 -3.63 -16.07
C LYS A 55 5.21 -4.53 -14.84
N ALA A 56 4.74 -5.76 -14.97
CA ALA A 56 4.65 -6.68 -13.85
C ALA A 56 6.03 -7.21 -13.47
N LYS A 57 6.27 -7.32 -12.16
CA LYS A 57 7.52 -7.80 -11.56
C LYS A 57 7.23 -8.76 -10.43
N LEU A 58 8.02 -9.83 -10.36
CA LEU A 58 8.05 -10.73 -9.22
C LEU A 58 9.32 -10.45 -8.41
N TYR A 59 9.14 -9.98 -7.18
CA TYR A 59 10.22 -9.78 -6.23
C TYR A 59 10.42 -11.01 -5.36
N HIS A 60 11.68 -11.37 -5.12
CA HIS A 60 12.10 -12.29 -4.08
C HIS A 60 12.76 -11.47 -2.98
N TYR A 61 12.25 -11.56 -1.75
CA TYR A 61 12.82 -10.85 -0.62
C TYR A 61 13.97 -11.65 -0.01
N ILE A 62 15.07 -10.98 0.32
CA ILE A 62 16.28 -11.63 0.81
C ILE A 62 16.01 -12.27 2.18
N PRO A 63 16.14 -13.60 2.34
CA PRO A 63 15.88 -14.25 3.61
C PRO A 63 16.82 -13.80 4.74
N VAL A 64 16.28 -13.59 5.93
CA VAL A 64 17.03 -13.09 7.11
C VAL A 64 17.38 -14.17 8.13
N VAL A 65 16.92 -15.41 7.91
CA VAL A 65 17.21 -16.56 8.78
C VAL A 65 18.00 -17.65 8.02
N PRO A 66 18.79 -18.50 8.72
CA PRO A 66 19.51 -19.61 8.10
C PRO A 66 18.58 -20.60 7.38
N ALA A 67 19.05 -21.24 6.31
CA ALA A 67 18.26 -22.17 5.49
C ALA A 67 17.60 -23.29 6.31
N ALA A 68 18.27 -23.81 7.34
CA ALA A 68 17.74 -24.86 8.22
C ALA A 68 16.49 -24.44 9.02
N GLN A 69 16.24 -23.14 9.18
CA GLN A 69 15.10 -22.59 9.92
C GLN A 69 13.98 -22.09 8.99
N ARG A 70 14.16 -22.22 7.66
CA ARG A 70 13.17 -21.75 6.69
C ARG A 70 12.08 -22.78 6.46
N HIS A 71 10.88 -22.29 6.23
CA HIS A 71 9.79 -23.09 5.71
C HIS A 71 10.10 -23.48 4.25
N ARG A 72 9.81 -24.74 3.89
CA ARG A 72 10.09 -25.27 2.55
C ARG A 72 9.16 -24.72 1.46
N VAL A 73 7.94 -24.33 1.84
CA VAL A 73 6.91 -23.89 0.91
C VAL A 73 7.00 -22.37 0.76
N PRO A 74 7.32 -21.83 -0.42
CA PRO A 74 7.39 -20.39 -0.63
C PRO A 74 6.02 -19.74 -0.50
N LEU A 75 6.00 -18.48 -0.06
CA LEU A 75 4.82 -17.65 0.11
C LEU A 75 4.78 -16.57 -0.97
N LEU A 76 3.82 -16.67 -1.90
CA LEU A 76 3.54 -15.68 -2.92
C LEU A 76 2.47 -14.69 -2.42
N LEU A 77 2.82 -13.41 -2.38
CA LEU A 77 1.92 -12.30 -2.09
C LEU A 77 1.38 -11.72 -3.40
N VAL A 78 0.06 -11.80 -3.60
CA VAL A 78 -0.66 -11.25 -4.75
C VAL A 78 -1.50 -10.07 -4.28
N PHE A 79 -1.05 -8.86 -4.61
CA PHE A 79 -1.71 -7.64 -4.16
C PHE A 79 -2.81 -7.18 -5.13
N ALA A 80 -3.61 -6.21 -4.69
CA ALA A 80 -4.61 -5.54 -5.51
C ALA A 80 -3.98 -4.78 -6.69
N ILE A 81 -4.79 -4.56 -7.74
CA ILE A 81 -4.39 -3.84 -8.96
C ILE A 81 -4.56 -2.32 -8.88
N MET A 82 -5.25 -1.79 -7.85
CA MET A 82 -5.56 -0.35 -7.72
C MET A 82 -4.53 0.45 -6.92
N ASN A 83 -3.65 -0.22 -6.16
CA ASN A 83 -2.64 0.42 -5.32
C ASN A 83 -1.33 -0.35 -5.40
N ARG A 84 -0.24 0.29 -4.97
CA ARG A 84 1.08 -0.33 -4.98
C ARG A 84 1.21 -1.40 -3.89
N PRO A 85 1.88 -2.53 -4.16
CA PRO A 85 1.92 -3.66 -3.24
C PRO A 85 2.80 -3.46 -2.01
N TYR A 86 3.65 -2.44 -2.01
CA TYR A 86 4.59 -2.21 -0.93
C TYR A 86 3.96 -1.70 0.38
N VAL A 87 2.63 -1.58 0.47
CA VAL A 87 1.95 -1.45 1.78
C VAL A 87 2.18 -2.69 2.66
N LEU A 88 2.39 -3.86 2.05
CA LEU A 88 2.84 -5.07 2.74
C LEU A 88 4.27 -4.94 3.29
N ASP A 89 5.02 -3.92 2.86
CA ASP A 89 6.40 -3.65 3.21
C ASP A 89 6.61 -2.17 3.57
N LEU A 90 5.71 -1.61 4.38
CA LEU A 90 5.58 -0.17 4.54
C LEU A 90 6.84 0.49 5.13
N ARG A 91 7.24 0.13 6.35
CA ARG A 91 8.45 0.64 7.00
C ARG A 91 9.07 -0.39 7.94
N PRO A 92 10.36 -0.27 8.30
CA PRO A 92 10.98 -1.15 9.29
C PRO A 92 10.18 -1.21 10.60
N GLY A 93 9.97 -2.42 11.13
CA GLY A 93 9.14 -2.69 12.31
C GLY A 93 7.62 -2.71 12.05
N HIS A 94 7.18 -2.27 10.87
CA HIS A 94 5.77 -2.28 10.43
C HIS A 94 5.65 -2.82 8.99
N SER A 95 6.49 -3.79 8.64
CA SER A 95 6.46 -4.50 7.37
C SER A 95 5.97 -5.93 7.62
N PHE A 96 4.89 -6.32 6.96
CA PHE A 96 4.41 -7.71 7.00
C PHE A 96 5.43 -8.64 6.36
N VAL A 97 6.06 -8.21 5.26
CA VAL A 97 7.15 -8.94 4.61
C VAL A 97 8.31 -9.17 5.59
N GLU A 98 8.80 -8.12 6.24
CA GLU A 98 9.90 -8.22 7.23
C GLU A 98 9.54 -9.20 8.35
N TYR A 99 8.30 -9.12 8.86
CA TYR A 99 7.80 -10.03 9.88
C TYR A 99 7.83 -11.49 9.39
N MET A 100 7.34 -11.77 8.19
CA MET A 100 7.28 -13.11 7.63
C MET A 100 8.67 -13.70 7.37
N LEU A 101 9.61 -12.89 6.87
CA LEU A 101 11.01 -13.31 6.70
C LEU A 101 11.65 -13.71 8.04
N LYS A 102 11.40 -12.94 9.11
CA LYS A 102 11.87 -13.26 10.47
C LYS A 102 11.24 -14.53 11.04
N LYS A 103 10.04 -14.90 10.56
CA LYS A 103 9.38 -16.18 10.88
C LYS A 103 9.86 -17.35 10.03
N GLY A 104 10.80 -17.12 9.11
CA GLY A 104 11.38 -18.17 8.28
C GLY A 104 10.60 -18.49 7.02
N PHE A 105 9.61 -17.67 6.64
CA PHE A 105 8.99 -17.81 5.32
C PHE A 105 9.93 -17.31 4.22
N ASP A 106 9.90 -17.99 3.08
CA ASP A 106 10.51 -17.52 1.84
C ASP A 106 9.47 -16.71 1.06
N VAL A 107 9.66 -15.39 0.98
CA VAL A 107 8.58 -14.45 0.61
C VAL A 107 8.81 -13.86 -0.77
N TYR A 108 7.76 -13.93 -1.59
CA TYR A 108 7.70 -13.41 -2.93
C TYR A 108 6.54 -12.44 -3.07
N LEU A 109 6.71 -11.37 -3.82
CA LEU A 109 5.66 -10.38 -4.01
C LEU A 109 5.49 -10.08 -5.49
N LEU A 110 4.24 -10.18 -5.96
CA LEU A 110 3.86 -9.78 -7.30
C LEU A 110 3.43 -8.31 -7.31
N ASP A 111 4.18 -7.50 -8.03
CA ASP A 111 3.87 -6.12 -8.37
C ASP A 111 3.36 -6.07 -9.81
N TRP A 112 2.10 -5.73 -10.01
CA TRP A 112 1.49 -5.66 -11.34
C TRP A 112 2.06 -4.51 -12.19
N GLY A 113 2.67 -3.51 -11.55
CA GLY A 113 3.07 -2.27 -12.18
C GLY A 113 1.91 -1.30 -12.36
N ILE A 114 2.13 -0.25 -13.15
CA ILE A 114 1.15 0.79 -13.45
C ILE A 114 0.71 0.59 -14.91
N PRO A 115 -0.59 0.42 -15.20
CA PRO A 115 -1.06 0.24 -16.56
C PRO A 115 -0.90 1.54 -17.35
N GLY A 116 -0.45 1.40 -18.59
CA GLY A 116 -0.39 2.47 -19.57
C GLY A 116 -1.52 2.39 -20.60
N PRO A 117 -1.59 3.34 -21.55
CA PRO A 117 -2.56 3.29 -22.65
C PRO A 117 -2.52 1.99 -23.48
N GLU A 118 -1.37 1.33 -23.56
CA GLU A 118 -1.17 0.05 -24.23
C GLU A 118 -1.88 -1.12 -23.54
N ASP A 119 -2.21 -0.96 -22.26
CA ASP A 119 -2.83 -2.00 -21.43
C ASP A 119 -4.37 -1.90 -21.41
N ARG A 120 -4.97 -0.99 -22.20
CA ARG A 120 -6.43 -0.73 -22.23
C ARG A 120 -7.33 -1.94 -22.52
N ASN A 121 -6.75 -3.00 -23.08
CA ASN A 121 -7.45 -4.23 -23.41
C ASN A 121 -7.21 -5.35 -22.39
N LEU A 122 -6.43 -5.10 -21.33
CA LEU A 122 -6.23 -6.07 -20.25
C LEU A 122 -7.55 -6.29 -19.52
N LYS A 123 -7.86 -7.56 -19.31
CA LYS A 123 -9.04 -8.03 -18.61
C LYS A 123 -8.65 -8.82 -17.37
N PHE A 124 -9.62 -9.04 -16.47
CA PHE A 124 -9.39 -9.80 -15.24
C PHE A 124 -8.87 -11.24 -15.47
N ASP A 125 -9.31 -11.87 -16.56
CA ASP A 125 -8.84 -13.20 -16.96
C ASP A 125 -7.37 -13.17 -17.41
N ASP A 126 -6.86 -12.10 -18.01
CA ASP A 126 -5.42 -11.99 -18.32
C ASP A 126 -4.56 -12.04 -17.06
N TYR A 127 -4.97 -11.34 -15.99
CA TYR A 127 -4.27 -11.37 -14.70
C TYR A 127 -4.26 -12.78 -14.09
N ALA A 128 -5.42 -13.44 -14.04
CA ALA A 128 -5.58 -14.73 -13.38
C ALA A 128 -5.09 -15.91 -14.23
N LEU A 129 -5.26 -15.87 -15.55
CA LEU A 129 -5.09 -17.02 -16.46
C LEU A 129 -3.87 -16.91 -17.38
N ASP A 130 -3.25 -15.73 -17.53
CA ASP A 130 -2.01 -15.56 -18.29
C ASP A 130 -0.83 -15.16 -17.40
N TYR A 131 -0.96 -14.07 -16.65
CA TYR A 131 0.14 -13.57 -15.80
C TYR A 131 0.44 -14.49 -14.62
N LEU A 132 -0.56 -14.80 -13.79
CA LEU A 132 -0.34 -15.56 -12.56
C LEU A 132 0.26 -16.97 -12.80
N PRO A 133 -0.15 -17.75 -13.83
CA PRO A 133 0.53 -19.00 -14.18
C PRO A 133 2.01 -18.80 -14.57
N ARG A 134 2.36 -17.70 -15.25
CA ARG A 134 3.77 -17.40 -15.59
C ARG A 134 4.59 -17.08 -14.35
N VAL A 135 4.02 -16.29 -13.44
CA VAL A 135 4.61 -15.96 -12.13
C VAL A 135 4.86 -17.23 -11.33
N ILE A 136 3.89 -18.13 -11.26
CA ILE A 136 3.99 -19.38 -10.50
C ILE A 136 5.00 -20.34 -11.14
N ARG A 137 5.00 -20.50 -12.47
CA ARG A 137 6.06 -21.26 -13.15
C ARG A 137 7.45 -20.71 -12.83
N LYS A 138 7.60 -19.39 -12.83
CA LYS A 138 8.87 -18.78 -12.44
C LYS A 138 9.21 -19.08 -10.98
N LEU A 139 8.28 -18.87 -10.05
CA LEU A 139 8.44 -19.13 -8.63
C LEU A 139 8.93 -20.56 -8.38
N LYS A 140 8.28 -21.55 -9.00
CA LYS A 140 8.66 -22.96 -8.89
C LYS A 140 10.05 -23.21 -9.47
N SER A 141 10.35 -22.65 -10.65
CA SER A 141 11.69 -22.79 -11.27
C SER A 141 12.80 -22.16 -10.44
N PHE A 142 12.50 -21.07 -9.72
CA PHE A 142 13.47 -20.34 -8.91
C PHE A 142 13.72 -21.04 -7.56
N THR A 143 12.66 -21.53 -6.93
CA THR A 143 12.72 -22.20 -5.63
C THR A 143 13.07 -23.68 -5.70
N GLY A 144 12.81 -24.33 -6.83
CA GLY A 144 12.80 -25.79 -6.96
C GLY A 144 11.67 -26.47 -6.20
N SER A 145 10.69 -25.71 -5.68
CA SER A 145 9.54 -26.26 -4.96
C SER A 145 8.41 -26.59 -5.92
N ASP A 146 7.84 -27.79 -5.78
CA ASP A 146 6.63 -28.18 -6.48
C ASP A 146 5.35 -27.59 -5.86
N GLU A 147 5.42 -27.21 -4.58
CA GLU A 147 4.32 -26.59 -3.84
C GLU A 147 4.55 -25.09 -3.61
N PHE A 148 3.49 -24.31 -3.45
CA PHE A 148 3.56 -22.92 -2.99
C PHE A 148 2.32 -22.56 -2.16
N SER A 149 2.44 -21.54 -1.30
CA SER A 149 1.29 -20.90 -0.64
C SER A 149 1.07 -19.52 -1.24
N MET A 150 -0.19 -19.10 -1.33
CA MET A 150 -0.56 -17.82 -1.93
C MET A 150 -1.43 -17.01 -0.96
N LEU A 151 -1.03 -15.76 -0.73
CA LEU A 151 -1.84 -14.77 -0.01
C LEU A 151 -2.30 -13.72 -1.01
N GLY A 152 -3.61 -13.64 -1.23
CA GLY A 152 -4.23 -12.59 -2.01
C GLY A 152 -4.82 -11.50 -1.12
N TRP A 153 -4.64 -10.23 -1.48
CA TRP A 153 -5.23 -9.09 -0.77
C TRP A 153 -6.19 -8.31 -1.69
N CYS A 154 -7.44 -8.13 -1.27
CA CYS A 154 -8.46 -7.33 -1.94
C CYS A 154 -8.69 -7.86 -3.36
N LEU A 155 -8.52 -7.08 -4.42
CA LEU A 155 -8.65 -7.60 -5.79
C LEU A 155 -7.60 -8.68 -6.11
N GLY A 156 -6.44 -8.66 -5.45
CA GLY A 156 -5.48 -9.76 -5.53
C GLY A 156 -6.04 -11.07 -4.95
N ALA A 157 -6.89 -11.00 -3.93
CA ALA A 157 -7.59 -12.16 -3.38
C ALA A 157 -8.62 -12.73 -4.35
N LEU A 158 -9.35 -11.86 -5.07
CA LEU A 158 -10.25 -12.27 -6.14
C LEU A 158 -9.50 -12.98 -7.27
N ILE A 159 -8.41 -12.39 -7.76
CA ILE A 159 -7.54 -12.97 -8.81
C ILE A 159 -6.98 -14.34 -8.34
N SER A 160 -6.45 -14.41 -7.12
CA SER A 160 -5.94 -15.64 -6.52
C SER A 160 -7.02 -16.72 -6.38
N THR A 161 -8.26 -16.34 -6.07
CA THR A 161 -9.39 -17.26 -5.96
C THR A 161 -9.80 -17.81 -7.32
N ILE A 162 -9.88 -16.95 -8.35
CA ILE A 162 -10.14 -17.37 -9.74
C ILE A 162 -9.08 -18.39 -10.17
N TYR A 163 -7.79 -18.05 -9.99
CA TYR A 163 -6.70 -18.96 -10.30
C TYR A 163 -6.82 -20.30 -9.56
N ALA A 164 -7.04 -20.28 -8.24
CA ALA A 164 -7.16 -21.50 -7.45
C ALA A 164 -8.32 -22.39 -7.92
N SER A 165 -9.42 -21.80 -8.38
CA SER A 165 -10.59 -22.53 -8.88
C SER A 165 -10.35 -23.25 -10.22
N VAL A 166 -9.46 -22.72 -11.06
CA VAL A 166 -9.19 -23.26 -12.41
C VAL A 166 -7.85 -24.01 -12.52
N ARG A 167 -6.96 -23.86 -11.55
CA ARG A 167 -5.57 -24.38 -11.54
C ARG A 167 -5.21 -25.08 -10.23
N GLY A 168 -6.16 -25.81 -9.64
CA GLY A 168 -5.96 -26.51 -8.35
C GLY A 168 -4.75 -27.45 -8.33
N ASP A 169 -4.38 -28.02 -9.47
CA ASP A 169 -3.30 -29.00 -9.59
C ASP A 169 -1.90 -28.39 -9.79
N ASP A 170 -1.75 -27.05 -9.83
CA ASP A 170 -0.46 -26.38 -10.03
C ASP A 170 0.47 -26.44 -8.78
N GLY A 171 0.02 -27.09 -7.69
CA GLY A 171 0.75 -27.23 -6.43
C GLY A 171 0.41 -26.16 -5.38
N LEU A 172 -0.77 -25.56 -5.46
CA LEU A 172 -1.25 -24.60 -4.46
C LEU A 172 -1.58 -25.32 -3.15
N LYS A 173 -0.75 -25.14 -2.12
CA LYS A 173 -0.90 -25.79 -0.81
C LYS A 173 -1.87 -25.07 0.11
N ASN A 174 -1.77 -23.74 0.16
CA ASN A 174 -2.62 -22.89 0.99
C ASN A 174 -3.02 -21.64 0.22
N LEU A 175 -4.31 -21.31 0.28
CA LEU A 175 -4.86 -20.04 -0.20
C LEU A 175 -5.29 -19.20 0.99
N ILE A 176 -4.70 -18.02 1.14
CA ILE A 176 -4.98 -17.07 2.23
C ILE A 176 -5.60 -15.82 1.61
N LEU A 177 -6.79 -15.45 2.05
CA LEU A 177 -7.57 -14.36 1.46
C LEU A 177 -7.75 -13.24 2.49
N LEU A 178 -7.14 -12.09 2.22
CA LEU A 178 -7.20 -10.92 3.10
C LEU A 178 -8.15 -9.87 2.52
N THR A 179 -9.23 -9.55 3.24
CA THR A 179 -10.24 -8.55 2.84
C THR A 179 -10.76 -8.78 1.42
N ALA A 180 -11.12 -10.03 1.09
CA ALA A 180 -11.43 -10.46 -0.27
C ALA A 180 -12.88 -10.13 -0.67
N PRO A 181 -13.10 -9.35 -1.74
CA PRO A 181 -14.43 -9.16 -2.31
C PRO A 181 -14.73 -10.33 -3.26
N LEU A 182 -15.52 -11.30 -2.79
CA LEU A 182 -15.85 -12.52 -3.56
C LEU A 182 -17.32 -12.60 -3.96
N ASP A 183 -18.22 -12.08 -3.12
CA ASP A 183 -19.66 -12.09 -3.37
C ASP A 183 -20.15 -10.67 -3.67
N PHE A 184 -20.67 -10.48 -4.88
CA PHE A 184 -21.24 -9.22 -5.36
C PHE A 184 -22.75 -9.35 -5.64
N SER A 185 -23.41 -10.39 -5.10
CA SER A 185 -24.83 -10.64 -5.29
C SER A 185 -25.69 -9.61 -4.58
N ASP A 186 -25.34 -9.23 -3.35
CA ASP A 186 -25.99 -8.15 -2.61
C ASP A 186 -25.52 -6.78 -3.11
N LYS A 187 -26.37 -6.15 -3.93
CA LYS A 187 -26.13 -4.80 -4.49
C LYS A 187 -26.15 -3.68 -3.45
N GLN A 188 -26.44 -3.99 -2.19
CA GLN A 188 -26.49 -3.05 -1.07
C GLN A 188 -25.38 -3.27 -0.03
N ALA A 189 -24.50 -4.27 -0.21
CA ALA A 189 -23.51 -4.69 0.79
C ALA A 189 -22.36 -3.69 1.05
N GLY A 190 -22.21 -2.64 0.24
CA GLY A 190 -21.16 -1.63 0.45
C GLY A 190 -21.31 -0.40 -0.42
N GLY A 191 -20.64 0.69 -0.04
CA GLY A 191 -20.74 1.97 -0.75
C GLY A 191 -20.37 1.88 -2.22
N PHE A 192 -19.24 1.23 -2.54
CA PHE A 192 -18.85 0.99 -3.93
C PHE A 192 -19.89 0.17 -4.69
N ILE A 193 -20.36 -0.95 -4.13
CA ILE A 193 -21.34 -1.80 -4.79
C ILE A 193 -22.64 -1.02 -5.06
N ARG A 194 -23.11 -0.22 -4.09
CA ARG A 194 -24.29 0.62 -4.26
C ARG A 194 -24.10 1.61 -5.40
N TRP A 195 -23.02 2.38 -5.38
CA TRP A 195 -22.76 3.41 -6.39
C TRP A 195 -22.58 2.82 -7.79
N THR A 196 -21.91 1.69 -7.92
CA THR A 196 -21.70 1.05 -9.23
C THR A 196 -22.89 0.22 -9.71
N SER A 197 -23.86 -0.06 -8.84
CA SER A 197 -25.13 -0.72 -9.20
C SER A 197 -26.21 0.26 -9.66
N GLU A 198 -25.99 1.57 -9.49
CA GLU A 198 -26.91 2.59 -9.99
C GLU A 198 -26.99 2.57 -11.51
N LYS A 199 -28.20 2.69 -12.07
CA LYS A 199 -28.41 2.64 -13.54
C LYS A 199 -27.65 3.73 -14.30
N ALA A 200 -27.31 4.83 -13.63
CA ALA A 200 -26.57 5.93 -14.20
C ALA A 200 -25.06 5.64 -14.31
N PHE A 201 -24.53 4.69 -13.53
CA PHE A 201 -23.12 4.31 -13.58
C PHE A 201 -22.88 3.34 -14.73
N ASN A 202 -21.97 3.70 -15.64
CA ASN A 202 -21.62 2.88 -16.79
C ASN A 202 -20.09 2.83 -16.91
N ALA A 203 -19.50 1.72 -16.44
CA ALA A 203 -18.06 1.51 -16.47
C ALA A 203 -17.53 1.43 -17.91
N ASP A 204 -18.24 0.73 -18.80
CA ASP A 204 -17.83 0.58 -20.21
C ASP A 204 -17.68 1.93 -20.90
N ARG A 205 -18.64 2.85 -20.69
CA ARG A 205 -18.58 4.20 -21.26
C ARG A 205 -17.39 5.00 -20.75
N ILE A 206 -16.99 4.82 -19.49
CA ILE A 206 -15.81 5.49 -18.92
C ILE A 206 -14.56 4.94 -19.61
N VAL A 207 -14.44 3.61 -19.70
CA VAL A 207 -13.30 2.94 -20.35
C VAL A 207 -13.22 3.27 -21.84
N ASP A 208 -14.34 3.26 -22.57
CA ASP A 208 -14.41 3.60 -24.00
C ASP A 208 -13.96 5.05 -24.27
N THR A 209 -14.22 5.95 -23.31
CA THR A 209 -13.89 7.38 -23.45
C THR A 209 -12.45 7.67 -23.02
N MET A 210 -11.99 7.07 -21.91
CA MET A 210 -10.73 7.42 -21.24
C MET A 210 -9.60 6.42 -21.49
N GLY A 211 -9.89 5.26 -22.09
CA GLY A 211 -8.95 4.14 -22.27
C GLY A 211 -8.80 3.30 -21.00
N ASN A 212 -8.41 3.91 -19.90
CA ASN A 212 -8.39 3.33 -18.55
C ASN A 212 -9.25 4.17 -17.60
N ILE A 213 -9.70 3.59 -16.49
CA ILE A 213 -10.36 4.36 -15.45
C ILE A 213 -9.29 5.29 -14.82
N PRO A 214 -9.53 6.60 -14.68
CA PRO A 214 -8.56 7.47 -14.02
C PRO A 214 -8.35 7.06 -12.56
N GLY A 215 -7.10 6.95 -12.12
CA GLY A 215 -6.77 6.59 -10.74
C GLY A 215 -7.41 7.55 -9.72
N GLU A 216 -7.47 8.85 -10.04
CA GLU A 216 -8.09 9.87 -9.21
C GLU A 216 -9.59 9.63 -8.99
N MET A 217 -10.29 9.02 -9.96
CA MET A 217 -11.70 8.65 -9.81
C MET A 217 -11.85 7.53 -8.78
N ILE A 218 -10.98 6.52 -8.84
CA ILE A 218 -10.96 5.39 -7.89
C ILE A 218 -10.62 5.90 -6.49
N ASP A 219 -9.57 6.72 -6.37
CA ASP A 219 -9.14 7.33 -5.10
C ASP A 219 -10.22 8.20 -4.47
N TYR A 220 -10.88 9.04 -5.27
CA TYR A 220 -12.02 9.82 -4.80
C TYR A 220 -13.14 8.92 -4.26
N GLY A 221 -13.52 7.88 -5.00
CA GLY A 221 -14.52 6.91 -4.56
C GLY A 221 -14.11 6.24 -3.23
N ALA A 222 -12.85 5.81 -3.11
CA ALA A 222 -12.35 5.18 -1.89
C ALA A 222 -12.39 6.12 -0.69
N LYS A 223 -11.97 7.38 -0.87
CA LYS A 223 -11.98 8.39 0.19
C LYS A 223 -13.40 8.79 0.58
N ALA A 224 -14.31 8.85 -0.39
CA ALA A 224 -15.71 9.20 -0.19
C ALA A 224 -16.51 8.16 0.63
N LEU A 225 -15.99 6.94 0.82
CA LEU A 225 -16.60 5.97 1.75
C LEU A 225 -16.55 6.46 3.20
N LYS A 226 -15.51 7.24 3.54
CA LYS A 226 -15.32 7.84 4.87
C LYS A 226 -14.78 9.26 4.75
N PRO A 227 -15.57 10.21 4.24
CA PRO A 227 -15.06 11.49 3.77
C PRO A 227 -14.49 12.33 4.91
N VAL A 228 -15.15 12.34 6.07
CA VAL A 228 -14.66 13.08 7.25
C VAL A 228 -13.34 12.49 7.74
N GLU A 229 -13.25 11.15 7.83
CA GLU A 229 -12.04 10.46 8.31
C GLU A 229 -10.86 10.74 7.38
N ASN A 230 -11.06 10.59 6.07
CA ASN A 230 -10.01 10.66 5.07
C ASN A 230 -9.56 12.09 4.73
N TYR A 231 -10.49 13.05 4.65
CA TYR A 231 -10.16 14.44 4.26
C TYR A 231 -9.89 15.38 5.42
N VAL A 232 -10.39 15.07 6.62
CA VAL A 232 -10.29 15.99 7.78
C VAL A 232 -9.61 15.32 8.96
N SER A 233 -10.20 14.26 9.52
CA SER A 233 -9.74 13.69 10.79
C SER A 233 -8.31 13.18 10.71
N ASN A 234 -7.89 12.59 9.60
CA ASN A 234 -6.51 12.13 9.41
C ASN A 234 -5.47 13.26 9.58
N TYR A 235 -5.76 14.46 9.08
CA TYR A 235 -4.86 15.61 9.17
C TYR A 235 -4.91 16.30 10.52
N VAL A 236 -6.10 16.38 11.13
CA VAL A 236 -6.26 16.89 12.50
C VAL A 236 -5.53 15.99 13.50
N ASN A 237 -5.70 14.66 13.37
CA ASN A 237 -5.00 13.71 14.22
C ASN A 237 -3.47 13.80 14.08
N LEU A 238 -2.96 14.06 12.87
CA LEU A 238 -1.54 14.32 12.67
C LEU A 238 -1.11 15.59 13.41
N TRP A 239 -1.85 16.68 13.27
CA TRP A 239 -1.55 17.95 13.92
C TRP A 239 -1.51 17.81 15.45
N ASP A 240 -2.52 17.17 16.03
CA ASP A 240 -2.63 16.95 17.47
C ASP A 240 -1.49 16.09 18.03
N ASN A 241 -0.90 15.23 17.20
CA ASN A 241 0.17 14.29 17.58
C ASN A 241 1.51 14.60 16.92
N ILE A 242 1.71 15.82 16.40
CA ILE A 242 2.86 16.14 15.56
C ILE A 242 4.21 16.07 16.29
N GLN A 243 4.19 16.11 17.61
CA GLN A 243 5.37 15.96 18.45
C GLN A 243 5.68 14.50 18.79
N ASN A 244 4.78 13.57 18.47
CA ASN A 244 4.98 12.14 18.68
C ASN A 244 5.64 11.52 17.43
N PRO A 245 6.94 11.16 17.49
CA PRO A 245 7.67 10.69 16.32
C PRO A 245 7.08 9.40 15.75
N LYS A 246 6.55 8.51 16.60
CA LYS A 246 5.95 7.24 16.13
C LYS A 246 4.69 7.47 15.31
N VAL A 247 3.86 8.43 15.71
CA VAL A 247 2.64 8.80 14.98
C VAL A 247 3.01 9.48 13.67
N VAL A 248 3.93 10.45 13.72
CA VAL A 248 4.41 11.18 12.55
C VAL A 248 5.01 10.24 11.50
N GLU A 249 5.90 9.33 11.89
CA GLU A 249 6.53 8.38 10.98
C GLU A 249 5.51 7.42 10.36
N SER A 250 4.57 6.90 11.16
CA SER A 250 3.53 5.99 10.68
C SER A 250 2.59 6.69 9.70
N TRP A 251 2.19 7.91 10.03
CA TRP A 251 1.36 8.74 9.18
C TRP A 251 2.08 9.08 7.87
N HIS A 252 3.35 9.50 7.94
CA HIS A 252 4.12 9.89 6.74
C HIS A 252 4.28 8.72 5.78
N ALA A 253 4.61 7.53 6.30
CA ALA A 253 4.71 6.32 5.51
C ALA A 253 3.38 5.92 4.85
N MET A 254 2.29 5.90 5.64
CA MET A 254 0.96 5.57 5.11
C MET A 254 0.48 6.60 4.08
N ASN A 255 0.63 7.89 4.37
CA ASN A 255 0.22 8.96 3.47
C ASN A 255 1.03 8.96 2.16
N THR A 256 2.32 8.58 2.20
CA THR A 256 3.12 8.37 0.99
C THR A 256 2.49 7.29 0.10
N TRP A 257 2.14 6.13 0.68
CA TRP A 257 1.50 5.05 -0.08
C TRP A 257 0.11 5.40 -0.59
N VAL A 258 -0.75 6.02 0.23
CA VAL A 258 -2.13 6.39 -0.14
C VAL A 258 -2.16 7.34 -1.34
N ARG A 259 -1.13 8.19 -1.52
CA ARG A 259 -1.03 9.10 -2.66
C ARG A 259 -0.59 8.42 -3.96
N GLU A 260 0.00 7.23 -3.90
CA GLU A 260 0.43 6.47 -5.09
C GLU A 260 -0.70 5.60 -5.62
N VAL A 261 -1.65 6.24 -6.31
CA VAL A 261 -2.81 5.60 -6.93
C VAL A 261 -2.44 4.99 -8.29
N ILE A 262 -3.07 3.87 -8.63
CA ILE A 262 -2.94 3.22 -9.94
C ILE A 262 -4.23 3.44 -10.75
N PRO A 263 -4.15 3.85 -12.04
CA PRO A 263 -5.29 3.88 -12.96
C PRO A 263 -5.89 2.49 -13.23
#